data_AF-A0A8J4UFN5-F1
#
_entry.id   AF-A0A8J4UFN5-F1
#
_cell.length_a   1.000
_cell.length_b   1.000
_cell.length_c   1.000
_cell.angle_alpha   90.00
_cell.angle_beta   90.00
_cell.angle_gamma   90.00
#
_symmetry.space_group_name_H-M   'P 1'
#
loop_
_entity.id
_entity.type
_entity.pdbx_description
1 polymer ?
#
loop_
_entity_poly.entity_id
_entity_poly.type
_entity_poly.pdbx_seq_one_letter_code
_entity_poly.pdbx_strand_id
1 'polypeptide(L)'
;SEYNAFWRCVQAGATYLFVQLCKMLFLATFFPTWEGGAGVYDFVGEFMKATVDMADLLGLHLVMSRNAGKGEYKIMVAAMGWATAELVMSRCIPLWVGARGIEFDWKYIQMSFDSNISLVHYIAMAAVVWMFTRYDLPKSFRLPVSVLLGLCVYKAFLM
;
A
#
# COMPACT_ATOMS: atom_id res chain seq x y z
N SER A 1 5.46 27.63 -1.54
CA SER A 1 4.32 26.68 -1.48
C SER A 1 4.74 25.27 -1.88
N GLU A 2 5.48 25.10 -2.97
CA GLU A 2 5.83 23.78 -3.54
C GLU A 2 6.92 23.00 -2.78
N TYR A 3 7.94 23.66 -2.23
CA TYR A 3 9.00 22.99 -1.45
C TYR A 3 8.45 22.27 -0.21
N ASN A 4 7.42 22.85 0.42
CA ASN A 4 6.74 22.25 1.57
C ASN A 4 5.92 21.01 1.14
N ALA A 5 5.38 21.00 -0.09
CA ALA A 5 4.67 19.85 -0.63
C ALA A 5 5.59 18.66 -0.91
N PHE A 6 6.76 18.93 -1.49
CA PHE A 6 7.78 17.90 -1.67
C PHE A 6 8.19 17.30 -0.32
N TRP A 7 8.46 18.13 0.69
CA TRP A 7 8.85 17.63 2.00
C TRP A 7 7.77 16.77 2.68
N ARG A 8 6.50 17.15 2.55
CA ARG A 8 5.38 16.34 3.06
C ARG A 8 5.23 15.02 2.30
N CYS A 9 5.52 15.01 1.01
CA CYS A 9 5.56 13.79 0.19
C CYS A 9 6.68 12.86 0.66
N VAL A 10 7.88 13.39 0.91
CA VAL A 10 9.01 12.64 1.48
C VAL A 10 8.65 12.08 2.86
N GLN A 11 8.00 12.87 3.71
CA GLN A 11 7.53 12.42 5.02
C GLN A 11 6.50 11.29 4.92
N ALA A 12 5.59 11.35 3.94
CA ALA A 12 4.65 10.27 3.65
C ALA A 12 5.38 8.99 3.22
N GLY A 13 6.38 9.09 2.35
CA GLY A 13 7.23 7.97 1.96
C GLY A 13 8.03 7.38 3.13
N ALA A 14 8.56 8.21 4.02
CA ALA A 14 9.23 7.74 5.24
C ALA A 14 8.26 6.97 6.18
N THR A 15 7.00 7.42 6.25
CA THR A 15 5.96 6.72 7.02
C THR A 15 5.65 5.35 6.40
N TYR A 16 5.60 5.26 5.07
CA TYR A 16 5.48 3.97 4.37
C TYR A 16 6.61 3.02 4.76
N LEU A 17 7.86 3.47 4.72
CA LEU A 17 9.01 2.63 5.09
C LEU A 17 8.90 2.09 6.51
N PHE A 18 8.47 2.93 7.45
CA PHE A 18 8.27 2.51 8.83
C PHE A 18 7.15 1.46 8.96
N VAL A 19 5.99 1.71 8.34
CA VAL A 19 4.85 0.77 8.35
C VAL A 19 5.25 -0.56 7.73
N GLN A 20 5.92 -0.52 6.57
CA GLN A 20 6.37 -1.72 5.87
C GLN A 20 7.40 -2.52 6.68
N LEU A 21 8.31 -1.84 7.38
CA LEU A 21 9.27 -2.51 8.27
C LEU A 21 8.54 -3.19 9.43
N CYS A 22 7.62 -2.49 10.10
CA CYS A 22 6.82 -3.07 11.18
C CYS A 22 5.99 -4.26 10.70
N LYS A 23 5.37 -4.15 9.52
CA LYS A 23 4.60 -5.20 8.87
C LYS A 23 5.46 -6.44 8.59
N MET A 24 6.63 -6.25 7.97
CA MET A 24 7.53 -7.36 7.66
C MET A 24 8.11 -8.02 8.91
N LEU A 25 8.40 -7.24 9.96
CA LEU A 25 8.84 -7.78 11.25
C LEU A 25 7.72 -8.62 11.89
N PHE A 26 6.49 -8.11 11.91
CA PHE A 26 5.33 -8.83 12.47
C PHE A 26 5.06 -10.13 11.71
N LEU A 27 5.09 -10.08 10.38
CA LEU A 27 4.94 -11.26 9.54
C LEU A 27 6.03 -12.30 9.83
N ALA A 28 7.30 -11.86 9.91
CA ALA A 28 8.41 -12.76 10.18
C ALA A 28 8.39 -13.37 11.60
N THR A 29 7.89 -12.66 12.61
CA THR A 29 7.87 -13.15 14.00
C THR A 29 6.66 -14.02 14.32
N PHE A 30 5.47 -13.64 13.83
CA PHE A 30 4.21 -14.34 14.17
C PHE A 30 3.79 -15.37 13.12
N PHE A 31 4.27 -15.23 11.89
CA PHE A 31 4.11 -16.21 10.83
C PHE A 31 5.50 -16.70 10.37
N PRO A 32 6.30 -17.33 11.25
CA PRO A 32 7.37 -18.17 10.75
C PRO A 32 6.73 -19.14 9.77
N THR A 33 7.41 -19.49 8.67
CA THR A 33 6.89 -20.42 7.65
C THR A 33 6.48 -21.72 8.33
N TRP A 34 5.22 -21.81 8.78
CA TRP A 34 4.58 -23.05 9.16
C TRP A 34 4.41 -23.78 7.83
N GLU A 35 5.42 -24.55 7.46
CA GLU A 35 5.29 -25.70 6.57
C GLU A 35 4.36 -26.71 7.26
N GLY A 36 3.10 -26.34 7.43
CA GLY A 36 2.04 -27.30 7.68
C GLY A 36 2.04 -28.23 6.47
N GLY A 37 2.39 -29.49 6.73
CA GLY A 37 2.74 -30.47 5.71
C GLY A 37 1.79 -30.51 4.52
N ALA A 38 2.38 -30.64 3.34
CA ALA A 38 1.81 -31.24 2.13
C ALA A 38 0.28 -31.06 1.93
N GLY A 39 -0.12 -29.93 1.34
CA GLY A 39 -1.32 -29.86 0.49
C GLY A 39 -2.62 -29.35 1.10
N VAL A 40 -2.64 -28.86 2.35
CA VAL A 40 -3.84 -28.21 2.93
C VAL A 40 -3.66 -26.69 2.90
N TYR A 41 -4.58 -25.98 2.24
CA TYR A 41 -4.61 -24.52 2.25
C TYR A 41 -4.90 -24.01 3.66
N ASP A 42 -3.96 -23.26 4.25
CA ASP A 42 -4.12 -22.63 5.56
C ASP A 42 -4.96 -21.36 5.45
N PHE A 43 -6.28 -21.54 5.42
CA PHE A 43 -7.25 -20.45 5.36
C PHE A 43 -7.07 -19.43 6.49
N VAL A 44 -6.75 -19.89 7.70
CA VAL A 44 -6.62 -19.02 8.87
C VAL A 44 -5.33 -18.22 8.77
N GLY A 45 -4.21 -18.84 8.38
CA GLY A 45 -2.94 -18.15 8.15
C GLY A 45 -3.03 -17.09 7.06
N GLU A 46 -3.63 -17.41 5.91
CA GLU A 46 -3.81 -16.45 4.81
C GLU A 46 -4.75 -15.30 5.20
N PHE A 47 -5.83 -15.57 5.94
CA PHE A 47 -6.71 -14.53 6.47
C PHE A 47 -5.98 -13.60 7.45
N MET A 48 -5.15 -14.16 8.34
CA MET A 48 -4.37 -13.36 9.27
C MET A 48 -3.29 -12.52 8.57
N LYS A 49 -2.63 -13.05 7.53
CA LYS A 49 -1.71 -12.26 6.69
C LYS A 49 -2.44 -11.09 6.02
N ALA A 50 -3.61 -11.33 5.45
CA ALA A 50 -4.45 -10.28 4.86
C ALA A 50 -4.91 -9.24 5.91
N THR A 51 -5.09 -9.65 7.17
CA THR A 51 -5.40 -8.73 8.28
C THR A 51 -4.23 -7.78 8.56
N VAL A 52 -2.98 -8.22 8.35
CA VAL A 52 -1.79 -7.37 8.49
C VAL A 52 -1.77 -6.26 7.44
N ASP A 53 -2.37 -6.48 6.27
CA ASP A 53 -2.48 -5.44 5.22
C ASP A 53 -3.37 -4.25 5.66
N MET A 54 -4.18 -4.40 6.72
CA MET A 54 -4.86 -3.24 7.33
C MET A 54 -3.88 -2.23 7.93
N ALA A 55 -2.64 -2.62 8.26
CA ALA A 55 -1.61 -1.70 8.72
C ALA A 55 -1.30 -0.62 7.68
N ASP A 56 -1.40 -0.95 6.39
CA ASP A 56 -1.16 0.00 5.30
C ASP A 56 -2.28 1.07 5.24
N LEU A 57 -3.54 0.68 5.49
CA LEU A 57 -4.64 1.64 5.63
C LEU A 57 -4.44 2.58 6.81
N LEU A 58 -4.00 2.06 7.96
CA LEU A 58 -3.71 2.85 9.15
C LEU A 58 -2.57 3.84 8.89
N GLY A 59 -1.53 3.40 8.17
CA GLY A 59 -0.44 4.26 7.73
C GLY A 59 -0.90 5.40 6.84
N LEU A 60 -1.70 5.10 5.81
CA LEU A 60 -2.30 6.12 4.92
C LEU A 60 -3.18 7.10 5.70
N HIS A 61 -4.02 6.60 6.61
CA HIS A 61 -4.83 7.43 7.49
C HIS A 61 -3.97 8.37 8.34
N LEU A 62 -2.88 7.85 8.92
CA LEU A 62 -1.95 8.65 9.72
C LEU A 62 -1.28 9.74 8.88
N VAL A 63 -0.83 9.45 7.67
CA VAL A 63 -0.24 10.43 6.75
C VAL A 63 -1.25 11.54 6.41
N MET A 64 -2.50 11.19 6.14
CA MET A 64 -3.55 12.16 5.83
C MET A 64 -3.95 13.01 7.05
N SER A 65 -3.92 12.43 8.25
CA SER A 65 -4.25 13.14 9.48
C SER A 65 -3.19 14.21 9.84
N ARG A 66 -1.91 13.91 9.60
CA ARG A 66 -0.79 14.83 9.86
C ARG A 66 -0.68 15.98 8.85
N ASN A 67 -1.19 15.78 7.63
CA ASN A 67 -1.18 16.81 6.60
C ASN A 67 -2.38 17.75 6.76
N ALA A 68 -2.13 19.00 7.15
CA ALA A 68 -3.14 20.07 7.14
C ALA A 68 -3.27 20.69 5.72
N GLY A 69 -4.52 20.86 5.24
CA GLY A 69 -4.79 21.41 3.91
C GLY A 69 -6.13 20.95 3.32
N LYS A 70 -6.44 21.39 2.09
CA LYS A 70 -7.60 20.91 1.32
C LYS A 70 -7.50 19.40 1.10
N GLY A 71 -8.66 18.73 1.06
CA GLY A 71 -8.76 17.27 0.92
C GLY A 71 -8.00 16.69 -0.26
N GLU A 72 -8.17 17.30 -1.44
CA GLU A 72 -7.50 16.92 -2.68
C GLU A 72 -5.98 16.91 -2.54
N TYR A 73 -5.43 17.94 -1.89
CA TYR A 73 -4.00 18.05 -1.63
C TYR A 73 -3.51 16.97 -0.65
N LYS A 74 -4.31 16.64 0.38
CA LYS A 74 -3.96 15.56 1.33
C LYS A 74 -3.90 14.21 0.63
N ILE A 75 -4.88 13.92 -0.24
CA ILE A 75 -4.92 12.68 -1.03
C ILE A 75 -3.70 12.62 -1.93
N MET A 76 -3.42 13.69 -2.69
CA MET A 76 -2.33 13.69 -3.66
C MET A 76 -0.96 13.51 -2.99
N VAL A 77 -0.70 14.20 -1.88
CA VAL A 77 0.57 14.06 -1.14
C VAL A 77 0.71 12.67 -0.51
N ALA A 78 -0.35 12.15 0.12
CA ALA A 78 -0.32 10.84 0.73
C ALA A 78 -0.13 9.74 -0.32
N ALA A 79 -0.92 9.79 -1.39
CA ALA A 79 -0.89 8.81 -2.46
C ALA A 79 0.45 8.80 -3.22
N MET A 80 0.94 9.97 -3.63
CA MET A 80 2.22 10.08 -4.34
C MET A 80 3.38 9.64 -3.46
N GLY A 81 3.44 10.11 -2.21
CA GLY A 81 4.54 9.74 -1.30
C GLY A 81 4.55 8.25 -0.98
N TRP A 82 3.38 7.66 -0.75
CA TRP A 82 3.22 6.22 -0.47
C TRP A 82 3.59 5.38 -1.70
N ALA A 83 3.00 5.68 -2.86
CA ALA A 83 3.22 4.89 -4.06
C ALA A 83 4.64 5.06 -4.63
N THR A 84 5.25 6.25 -4.54
CA THR A 84 6.65 6.42 -4.91
C THR A 84 7.59 5.66 -3.98
N ALA A 85 7.33 5.65 -2.67
CA ALA A 85 8.15 4.88 -1.74
C ALA A 85 8.01 3.37 -1.97
N GLU A 86 6.80 2.91 -2.28
CA GLU A 86 6.53 1.52 -2.64
C GLU A 86 7.26 1.12 -3.93
N LEU A 87 7.15 1.92 -5.00
CA LEU A 87 7.86 1.70 -6.27
C LEU A 87 9.38 1.60 -6.07
N VAL A 88 9.96 2.55 -5.32
CA VAL A 88 11.41 2.59 -5.09
C VAL A 88 11.88 1.36 -4.34
N MET A 89 11.19 0.95 -3.28
CA MET A 89 11.62 -0.17 -2.46
C MET A 89 11.32 -1.54 -3.06
N SER A 90 10.20 -1.69 -3.76
CA SER A 90 9.77 -2.99 -4.26
C SER A 90 10.27 -3.29 -5.68
N ARG A 91 10.59 -2.26 -6.48
CA ARG A 91 10.82 -2.41 -7.93
C ARG A 91 12.09 -1.72 -8.42
N CYS A 92 12.46 -0.53 -7.94
CA CYS A 92 13.70 0.13 -8.38
C CYS A 92 14.96 -0.66 -7.98
N ILE A 93 14.99 -1.30 -6.80
CA ILE A 93 16.14 -2.12 -6.37
C ILE A 93 16.29 -3.37 -7.26
N PRO A 94 15.25 -4.20 -7.49
CA PRO A 94 15.34 -5.32 -8.43
C PRO A 94 15.66 -4.92 -9.86
N LEU A 95 15.10 -3.81 -10.37
CA LEU A 95 15.39 -3.31 -11.71
C LEU A 95 16.84 -2.83 -11.83
N TRP A 96 17.37 -2.15 -10.80
CA TRP A 96 18.76 -1.70 -10.79
C TRP A 96 19.75 -2.88 -10.78
N VAL A 97 19.50 -3.88 -9.94
CA VAL A 97 20.35 -5.08 -9.87
C VAL A 97 20.18 -5.95 -11.12
N GLY A 98 18.96 -6.06 -11.66
CA GLY A 98 18.64 -6.81 -12.87
C GLY A 98 19.22 -6.18 -14.14
N ALA A 99 19.22 -4.85 -14.25
CA ALA A 99 19.82 -4.12 -15.36
C ALA A 99 21.37 -4.18 -15.38
N ARG A 100 22.02 -4.74 -14.34
CA ARG A 100 23.46 -5.07 -14.38
C ARG A 100 23.74 -6.37 -15.15
N GLY A 101 22.72 -7.19 -15.40
CA GLY A 101 22.77 -8.28 -16.37
C GLY A 101 22.48 -7.75 -17.78
N ILE A 102 23.19 -8.27 -18.78
CA ILE A 102 23.08 -7.85 -20.19
C ILE A 102 21.84 -8.48 -20.88
N GLU A 103 21.11 -9.34 -20.18
CA GLU A 103 20.02 -10.13 -20.75
C GLU A 103 18.66 -9.44 -20.52
N PHE A 104 18.00 -9.08 -21.62
CA PHE A 104 16.68 -8.48 -21.61
C PHE A 104 15.62 -9.56 -21.37
N ASP A 105 15.22 -9.73 -20.12
CA ASP A 105 14.15 -10.65 -19.74
C ASP A 105 12.76 -10.00 -19.76
N TRP A 106 11.78 -10.74 -20.27
CA TRP A 106 10.35 -10.39 -20.24
C TRP A 106 9.82 -10.12 -18.82
N LYS A 107 10.47 -10.72 -17.82
CA LYS A 107 10.19 -10.52 -16.39
C LYS A 107 10.24 -9.04 -15.99
N TYR A 108 11.20 -8.27 -16.48
CA TYR A 108 11.35 -6.86 -16.12
C TYR A 108 10.25 -5.98 -16.75
N ILE A 109 9.76 -6.34 -17.94
CA ILE A 109 8.62 -5.68 -18.58
C ILE A 109 7.35 -5.94 -17.77
N GLN A 110 7.07 -7.19 -17.43
CA GLN A 110 5.91 -7.55 -16.61
C GLN A 110 5.94 -6.84 -15.25
N MET A 111 7.10 -6.82 -14.60
CA MET A 111 7.33 -6.11 -13.34
C MET A 111 7.05 -4.61 -13.47
N SER A 112 7.42 -3.99 -14.59
CA SER A 112 7.15 -2.57 -14.85
C SER A 112 5.66 -2.28 -15.04
N PHE A 113 4.93 -3.15 -15.74
CA PHE A 113 3.48 -3.02 -15.88
C PHE A 113 2.75 -3.22 -14.55
N ASP A 114 3.12 -4.25 -13.80
CA ASP A 114 2.58 -4.53 -12.47
C ASP A 114 2.78 -3.36 -11.49
N SER A 115 3.95 -2.71 -11.57
CA SER A 115 4.27 -1.52 -10.76
C SER A 115 3.33 -0.34 -11.04
N ASN A 116 3.04 -0.07 -12.31
CA ASN A 116 2.14 1.02 -12.68
C ASN A 116 0.69 0.74 -12.24
N ILE A 117 0.24 -0.50 -12.38
CA ILE A 117 -1.10 -0.92 -11.92
C ILE A 117 -1.20 -0.78 -10.39
N SER A 118 -0.16 -1.21 -9.67
CA SER A 118 -0.08 -1.11 -8.22
C SER A 118 -0.08 0.36 -7.76
N LEU A 119 0.64 1.24 -8.45
CA LEU A 119 0.66 2.68 -8.16
C LEU A 119 -0.75 3.30 -8.28
N VAL A 120 -1.46 3.01 -9.38
CA VAL A 120 -2.84 3.49 -9.55
C VAL A 120 -3.76 2.94 -8.46
N HIS A 121 -3.57 1.68 -8.07
CA HIS A 121 -4.32 1.06 -6.99
C HIS A 121 -4.10 1.77 -5.65
N TYR A 122 -2.86 2.09 -5.27
CA TYR A 122 -2.57 2.83 -4.04
C TYR A 122 -3.13 4.26 -4.06
N ILE A 123 -3.13 4.94 -5.22
CA ILE A 123 -3.77 6.26 -5.36
C ILE A 123 -5.28 6.14 -5.12
N ALA A 124 -5.94 5.16 -5.74
CA ALA A 124 -7.36 4.91 -5.54
C ALA A 124 -7.66 4.57 -4.07
N MET A 125 -6.86 3.70 -3.46
CA MET A 125 -7.03 3.30 -2.07
C MET A 125 -6.87 4.48 -1.10
N ALA A 126 -5.88 5.35 -1.32
CA ALA A 126 -5.72 6.60 -0.57
C ALA A 126 -6.95 7.53 -0.71
N ALA A 127 -7.52 7.67 -1.91
CA ALA A 127 -8.73 8.47 -2.12
C ALA A 127 -9.92 7.89 -1.34
N VAL A 128 -10.08 6.57 -1.32
CA VAL A 128 -11.16 5.89 -0.61
C VAL A 128 -11.00 6.02 0.91
N VAL A 129 -9.77 5.87 1.44
CA VAL A 129 -9.45 6.12 2.86
C VAL A 129 -9.84 7.55 3.24
N TRP A 130 -9.48 8.54 2.40
CA TRP A 130 -9.87 9.92 2.66
C TRP A 130 -11.40 10.10 2.66
N MET A 131 -12.12 9.52 1.69
CA MET A 131 -13.58 9.57 1.63
C MET A 131 -14.24 8.95 2.86
N PHE A 132 -13.66 7.88 3.41
CA PHE A 132 -14.13 7.23 4.64
C PHE A 132 -13.97 8.13 5.88
N THR A 133 -12.88 8.89 5.96
CA THR A 133 -12.63 9.82 7.08
C THR A 133 -13.45 11.10 7.02
N ARG A 134 -14.13 11.37 5.91
CA ARG A 134 -14.84 12.62 5.68
C ARG A 134 -16.17 12.64 6.44
N TYR A 135 -16.34 13.64 7.31
CA TYR A 135 -17.55 13.81 8.12
C TYR A 135 -18.81 14.15 7.31
N ASP A 136 -18.65 14.85 6.17
CA ASP A 136 -19.75 15.30 5.30
C ASP A 136 -20.39 14.20 4.42
N LEU A 137 -19.92 12.95 4.50
CA LEU A 137 -20.47 11.88 3.66
C LEU A 137 -21.85 11.43 4.18
N PRO A 138 -22.91 11.47 3.34
CA PRO A 138 -24.23 11.04 3.77
C PRO A 138 -24.20 9.54 4.09
N LYS A 139 -25.01 9.14 5.07
CA LYS A 139 -24.98 7.78 5.66
C LYS A 139 -25.17 6.67 4.61
N SER A 140 -25.89 6.95 3.51
CA SER A 140 -26.10 6.00 2.42
C SER A 140 -24.80 5.57 1.71
N PHE A 141 -23.85 6.48 1.52
CA PHE A 141 -22.57 6.17 0.83
C PHE A 141 -21.49 5.61 1.76
N ARG A 142 -21.69 5.63 3.09
CA ARG A 142 -20.71 5.05 4.04
C ARG A 142 -20.57 3.54 3.87
N LEU A 143 -21.68 2.84 3.64
CA LEU A 143 -21.70 1.40 3.40
C LEU A 143 -20.88 1.02 2.16
N PRO A 144 -21.16 1.57 0.94
CA PRO A 144 -20.34 1.34 -0.24
C PRO A 144 -18.85 1.62 -0.04
N VAL A 145 -18.49 2.72 0.61
CA VAL A 145 -17.08 3.08 0.86
C VAL A 145 -16.40 2.06 1.78
N SER A 146 -17.10 1.62 2.84
CA SER A 146 -16.56 0.61 3.76
C SER A 146 -16.36 -0.76 3.09
N VAL A 147 -17.29 -1.17 2.22
CA VAL A 147 -17.16 -2.40 1.44
C VAL A 147 -15.98 -2.30 0.47
N LEU A 148 -15.83 -1.16 -0.20
CA LEU A 148 -14.75 -0.96 -1.15
C LEU A 148 -13.37 -0.95 -0.47
N LEU A 149 -13.25 -0.37 0.73
CA LEU A 149 -12.03 -0.49 1.55
C LEU A 149 -11.73 -1.94 1.93
N GLY A 150 -12.73 -2.69 2.37
CA GLY A 150 -12.58 -4.11 2.69
C GLY A 150 -12.08 -4.91 1.48
N LEU A 151 -12.67 -4.69 0.30
CA LEU A 151 -12.25 -5.34 -0.94
C LEU A 151 -10.82 -4.95 -1.34
N CYS A 152 -10.39 -3.72 -1.11
CA CYS A 152 -9.01 -3.31 -1.40
C CYS A 152 -7.99 -4.05 -0.52
N VAL A 153 -8.28 -4.24 0.78
CA VAL A 153 -7.39 -4.93 1.72
C VAL A 153 -7.36 -6.43 1.45
N TYR A 154 -8.53 -7.06 1.33
CA TYR A 154 -8.64 -8.51 1.17
C TYR A 154 -8.52 -8.96 -0.29
N LYS A 155 -8.16 -8.08 -1.22
CA LYS A 155 -7.97 -8.43 -2.64
C LYS A 155 -7.00 -9.60 -2.79
N ALA A 156 -5.85 -9.56 -2.10
CA ALA A 156 -4.82 -10.58 -2.18
C ALA A 156 -5.26 -11.94 -1.59
N PHE A 157 -6.31 -11.94 -0.76
CA PHE A 157 -6.91 -13.16 -0.22
C PHE A 157 -8.00 -13.72 -1.15
N LEU A 158 -8.67 -12.86 -1.92
CA LEU A 158 -9.79 -13.23 -2.80
C LEU A 158 -9.37 -13.59 -4.23
N MET A 159 -8.22 -13.11 -4.70
CA MET A 159 -7.64 -13.38 -6.03
C MET A 159 -6.38 -14.23 -5.91
#